data_AF-A0A1B6EZ42-F1
#
_entry.id   AF-A0A1B6EZ42-F1
#
_cell.length_a   1.000
_cell.length_b   1.000
_cell.length_c   1.000
_cell.angle_alpha   90.00
_cell.angle_beta   90.00
_cell.angle_gamma   90.00
#
_symmetry.space_group_name_H-M   'P 1'
#
loop_
_entity.id
_entity.type
_entity.pdbx_description
1 polymer ?
#
loop_
_entity_poly.entity_id
_entity_poly.type
_entity_poly.pdbx_seq_one_letter_code
_entity_poly.pdbx_strand_id
1 'polypeptide(L)'
;MYVYEEMIDGKKLTEIINETHENVKYLPGHIIPSNVIAVPDPVDAVKDADILIFVVPHQFIGPICTAIEGKINPTAFGLSLIKGFDQAKGGGIELISHNIAKRLHIQMAVLMGANLANEVAEEKFCETTIGATDRRVGGILKILIETPYFRVVVVDDADT
;
A
#
# COMPACT_ATOMS: atom_id res chain seq x y z
N MET A 1 -2.06 7.59 6.52
CA MET A 1 -2.47 6.19 6.29
C MET A 1 -3.98 6.14 6.20
N TYR A 2 -4.53 5.83 5.03
CA TYR A 2 -5.98 5.63 4.91
C TYR A 2 -6.43 4.43 5.76
N VAL A 3 -7.49 4.59 6.55
CA VAL A 3 -8.12 3.54 7.33
C VAL A 3 -9.62 3.64 7.14
N TYR A 4 -10.27 2.56 6.70
CA TYR A 4 -11.72 2.53 6.65
C TYR A 4 -12.29 2.71 8.06
N GLU A 5 -13.18 3.69 8.23
CA GLU A 5 -13.66 4.05 9.56
C GLU A 5 -14.61 2.99 10.11
N GLU A 6 -14.28 2.48 11.29
CA GLU A 6 -15.06 1.47 11.99
C GLU A 6 -15.18 1.84 13.46
N MET A 7 -16.26 1.37 14.09
CA MET A 7 -16.50 1.59 15.52
C MET A 7 -16.00 0.37 16.31
N ILE A 8 -15.06 0.60 17.22
CA ILE A 8 -14.56 -0.39 18.19
C ILE A 8 -14.94 0.12 19.58
N ASP A 9 -15.80 -0.62 20.27
CA ASP A 9 -16.28 -0.28 21.62
C ASP A 9 -16.76 1.17 21.78
N GLY A 10 -17.44 1.70 20.76
CA GLY A 10 -17.98 3.05 20.75
C GLY A 10 -17.01 4.16 20.32
N LYS A 11 -15.78 3.81 19.93
CA LYS A 11 -14.77 4.75 19.44
C LYS A 11 -14.36 4.45 17.99
N LYS A 12 -14.02 5.49 17.24
CA LYS A 12 -13.51 5.37 15.87
C LYS A 12 -12.14 4.70 15.84
N LEU A 13 -11.94 3.76 14.92
CA LEU A 13 -10.67 3.05 14.78
C LEU A 13 -9.52 4.02 14.45
N THR A 14 -9.77 5.06 13.66
CA THR A 14 -8.76 6.09 13.38
C THR A 14 -8.32 6.85 14.64
N GLU A 15 -9.26 7.19 15.53
CA GLU A 15 -8.96 7.84 16.81
C GLU A 15 -8.17 6.92 17.73
N ILE A 16 -8.52 5.63 17.79
CA ILE A 16 -7.74 4.63 18.55
C ILE A 16 -6.31 4.58 18.05
N ILE A 17 -6.10 4.37 16.73
CA ILE A 17 -4.76 4.27 16.15
C ILE A 17 -3.96 5.54 16.39
N ASN A 18 -4.55 6.72 16.26
CA ASN A 18 -3.84 7.99 16.44
C ASN A 18 -3.45 8.28 17.90
N GLU A 19 -4.19 7.73 18.88
CA GLU A 19 -3.91 7.92 20.30
C GLU A 19 -2.99 6.85 20.89
N THR A 20 -3.23 5.59 20.55
CA THR A 20 -2.50 4.45 21.12
C THR A 20 -1.35 3.99 20.24
N HIS A 21 -1.29 4.47 18.99
CA HIS A 21 -0.39 3.99 17.96
C HIS A 21 -0.50 2.48 17.75
N GLU A 22 -1.71 1.92 17.86
CA GLU A 22 -1.95 0.49 17.67
C GLU A 22 -3.21 0.27 16.83
N ASN A 23 -3.11 -0.60 15.82
CA ASN A 23 -4.29 -1.08 15.10
C ASN A 23 -4.86 -2.32 15.79
N VAL A 24 -5.61 -2.08 16.88
CA VAL A 24 -6.16 -3.11 17.78
C VAL A 24 -7.02 -4.17 17.11
N LYS A 25 -7.50 -3.90 15.88
CA LYS A 25 -8.32 -4.83 15.11
C LYS A 25 -7.50 -5.70 14.15
N TYR A 26 -6.61 -5.08 13.38
CA TYR A 26 -5.95 -5.73 12.25
C TYR A 26 -4.51 -6.16 12.53
N LEU A 27 -3.85 -5.57 13.54
CA LEU A 27 -2.51 -5.94 13.98
C LEU A 27 -2.36 -5.69 15.49
N PRO A 28 -3.13 -6.43 16.33
CA PRO A 28 -3.11 -6.24 17.78
C PRO A 28 -1.74 -6.60 18.37
N GLY A 29 -1.32 -5.84 19.40
CA GLY A 29 -0.06 -6.04 20.12
C GLY A 29 1.17 -5.41 19.47
N HIS A 30 1.03 -4.73 18.33
CA HIS A 30 2.15 -4.07 17.64
C HIS A 30 1.98 -2.54 17.63
N ILE A 31 3.00 -1.85 18.14
CA ILE A 31 3.06 -0.39 18.15
C ILE A 31 3.55 0.11 16.80
N ILE A 32 2.74 0.94 16.19
CA ILE A 32 3.02 1.68 14.95
C ILE A 32 3.87 2.91 15.30
N PRO A 33 4.83 3.31 14.46
CA PRO A 33 5.60 4.53 14.70
C PRO A 33 4.71 5.78 14.88
N SER A 34 5.10 6.68 15.79
CA SER A 34 4.28 7.84 16.17
C SER A 34 4.05 8.88 15.06
N ASN A 35 4.84 8.79 13.99
CA ASN A 35 4.71 9.61 12.78
C ASN A 35 3.69 9.05 11.77
N VAL A 36 3.05 7.91 12.05
CA VAL A 36 1.97 7.35 11.23
C VAL A 36 0.64 7.88 11.74
N ILE A 37 -0.10 8.56 10.85
CA ILE A 37 -1.41 9.15 11.15
C ILE A 37 -2.48 8.39 10.38
N ALA A 38 -3.48 7.86 11.08
CA ALA A 38 -4.67 7.24 10.52
C ALA A 38 -5.68 8.32 10.06
N VAL A 39 -6.17 8.18 8.83
CA VAL A 39 -7.05 9.15 8.16
C VAL A 39 -8.24 8.40 7.54
N PRO A 40 -9.50 8.79 7.82
CA PRO A 40 -10.68 8.06 7.35
C PRO A 40 -11.13 8.41 5.93
N ASP A 41 -10.71 9.57 5.40
CA ASP A 41 -11.01 9.97 4.02
C ASP A 41 -9.81 9.63 3.11
N PRO A 42 -9.99 8.79 2.07
CA PRO A 42 -8.90 8.50 1.15
C PRO A 42 -8.42 9.74 0.39
N VAL A 43 -9.26 10.75 0.16
CA VAL A 43 -8.87 12.01 -0.51
C VAL A 43 -7.89 12.80 0.36
N ASP A 44 -8.17 12.92 1.65
CA ASP A 44 -7.27 13.57 2.59
C ASP A 44 -5.97 12.78 2.76
N ALA A 45 -6.06 11.45 2.76
CA ALA A 45 -4.90 10.58 2.93
C ALA A 45 -3.88 10.64 1.78
N VAL A 46 -4.32 10.96 0.55
CA VAL A 46 -3.44 11.08 -0.62
C VAL A 46 -2.99 12.51 -0.89
N LYS A 47 -3.53 13.49 -0.16
CA LYS A 47 -3.20 14.89 -0.36
C LYS A 47 -1.70 15.11 -0.13
N ASP A 48 -1.06 15.77 -1.10
CA ASP A 48 0.37 16.09 -1.11
C ASP A 48 1.31 14.86 -1.07
N ALA A 49 0.81 13.64 -1.29
CA ALA A 49 1.63 12.44 -1.29
C ALA A 49 2.40 12.26 -2.61
N ASP A 50 3.73 12.10 -2.51
CA ASP A 50 4.60 11.77 -3.65
C ASP A 50 4.67 10.26 -3.93
N ILE A 51 4.42 9.43 -2.90
CA ILE A 51 4.47 7.96 -2.98
C ILE A 51 3.17 7.39 -2.41
N LEU A 52 2.42 6.64 -3.22
CA LEU A 52 1.18 5.99 -2.81
C LEU A 52 1.39 4.48 -2.66
N ILE A 53 1.32 3.95 -1.44
CA ILE A 53 1.44 2.51 -1.18
C ILE A 53 0.03 1.91 -1.06
N PHE A 54 -0.34 1.07 -2.02
CA PHE A 54 -1.63 0.39 -2.07
C PHE A 54 -1.52 -1.01 -1.43
N VAL A 55 -2.12 -1.15 -0.25
CA VAL A 55 -2.14 -2.39 0.54
C VAL A 55 -3.54 -2.65 1.10
N VAL A 56 -4.51 -2.74 0.20
CA VAL A 56 -5.90 -3.04 0.52
C VAL A 56 -6.34 -4.34 -0.14
N PRO A 57 -7.35 -5.05 0.39
CA PRO A 57 -7.96 -6.16 -0.34
C PRO A 57 -8.40 -5.71 -1.75
N HIS A 58 -8.13 -6.54 -2.76
CA HIS A 58 -8.30 -6.16 -4.18
C HIS A 58 -9.71 -5.66 -4.50
N GLN A 59 -10.75 -6.19 -3.85
CA GLN A 59 -12.14 -5.78 -4.07
C GLN A 59 -12.43 -4.31 -3.72
N PHE A 60 -11.59 -3.67 -2.90
CA PHE A 60 -11.77 -2.27 -2.47
C PHE A 60 -10.98 -1.27 -3.32
N ILE A 61 -10.08 -1.73 -4.20
CA ILE A 61 -9.21 -0.82 -4.95
C ILE A 61 -9.98 0.05 -5.93
N GLY A 62 -11.01 -0.50 -6.58
CA GLY A 62 -11.83 0.21 -7.57
C GLY A 62 -12.49 1.46 -6.99
N PRO A 63 -13.31 1.33 -5.92
CA PRO A 63 -13.91 2.48 -5.24
C PRO A 63 -12.88 3.50 -4.72
N ILE A 64 -11.74 3.05 -4.18
CA ILE A 64 -10.67 3.94 -3.72
C ILE A 64 -10.10 4.74 -4.88
N CYS A 65 -9.75 4.09 -6.00
CA CYS A 65 -9.22 4.78 -7.17
C CYS A 65 -10.21 5.82 -7.71
N THR A 66 -11.51 5.48 -7.79
CA THR A 66 -12.55 6.42 -8.20
C THR A 66 -12.63 7.63 -7.26
N ALA A 67 -12.48 7.44 -5.95
CA ALA A 67 -12.55 8.54 -4.98
C ALA A 67 -11.39 9.55 -5.12
N ILE A 68 -10.19 9.07 -5.46
CA ILE A 68 -8.95 9.87 -5.52
C ILE A 68 -8.56 10.29 -6.94
N GLU A 69 -9.29 9.86 -7.96
CA GLU A 69 -9.04 10.22 -9.36
C GLU A 69 -9.00 11.75 -9.55
N GLY A 70 -7.92 12.25 -10.16
CA GLY A 70 -7.69 13.69 -10.36
C GLY A 70 -7.34 14.48 -9.09
N LYS A 71 -7.13 13.83 -7.94
CA LYS A 71 -6.84 14.48 -6.64
C LYS A 71 -5.46 14.14 -6.07
N ILE A 72 -4.68 13.33 -6.79
CA ILE A 72 -3.31 12.96 -6.42
C ILE A 72 -2.30 13.95 -6.98
N ASN A 73 -1.11 14.01 -6.38
CA ASN A 73 -0.01 14.80 -6.93
C ASN A 73 0.36 14.28 -8.34
N PRO A 74 0.42 15.13 -9.39
CA PRO A 74 0.77 14.72 -10.75
C PRO A 74 2.14 14.08 -10.90
N THR A 75 3.07 14.32 -9.97
CA THR A 75 4.41 13.71 -9.98
C THR A 75 4.49 12.45 -9.12
N ALA A 76 3.39 12.03 -8.50
CA ALA A 76 3.39 10.87 -7.64
C ALA A 76 3.58 9.57 -8.42
N PHE A 77 4.12 8.57 -7.73
CA PHE A 77 4.15 7.19 -8.20
C PHE A 77 3.61 6.27 -7.10
N GLY A 78 3.18 5.08 -7.51
CA GLY A 78 2.58 4.11 -6.60
C GLY A 78 3.38 2.83 -6.45
N LEU A 79 3.13 2.13 -5.36
CA LEU A 79 3.61 0.79 -5.07
C LEU A 79 2.41 -0.08 -4.67
N SER A 80 2.15 -1.17 -5.40
CA SER A 80 1.10 -2.14 -5.06
C SER A 80 1.66 -3.35 -4.31
N LEU A 81 1.10 -3.64 -3.14
CA LEU A 81 1.32 -4.88 -2.38
C LEU A 81 0.13 -5.86 -2.54
N ILE A 82 -0.84 -5.49 -3.37
CA ILE A 82 -2.07 -6.26 -3.55
C ILE A 82 -1.76 -7.51 -4.36
N LYS A 83 -1.87 -8.66 -3.71
CA LYS A 83 -1.75 -9.97 -4.38
C LYS A 83 -3.04 -10.31 -5.09
N GLY A 84 -2.95 -10.68 -6.36
CA GLY A 84 -4.08 -11.13 -7.17
C GLY A 84 -4.24 -10.35 -8.47
N PHE A 85 -5.33 -10.65 -9.17
CA PHE A 85 -5.65 -10.10 -10.47
C PHE A 85 -7.14 -9.83 -10.59
N ASP A 86 -7.49 -8.87 -11.44
CA ASP A 86 -8.87 -8.56 -11.81
C ASP A 86 -9.28 -9.31 -13.09
N GLN A 87 -10.58 -9.45 -13.31
CA GLN A 87 -11.11 -9.94 -14.58
C GLN A 87 -11.20 -8.81 -15.59
N ALA A 88 -10.50 -8.98 -16.72
CA ALA A 88 -10.62 -8.03 -17.82
C ALA A 88 -12.02 -8.08 -18.44
N LYS A 89 -12.54 -6.91 -18.88
CA LYS A 89 -13.88 -6.77 -19.50
C LYS A 89 -14.10 -7.65 -20.76
N GLY A 90 -13.03 -8.15 -21.38
CA GLY A 90 -13.08 -9.04 -22.55
C GLY A 90 -12.76 -10.51 -22.24
N GLY A 91 -12.67 -10.88 -20.97
CA GLY A 91 -12.07 -12.14 -20.53
C GLY A 91 -10.55 -12.03 -20.42
N GLY A 92 -9.97 -12.81 -19.51
CA GLY A 92 -8.54 -12.77 -19.20
C GLY A 92 -8.22 -12.06 -17.89
N ILE A 93 -6.93 -12.05 -17.58
CA ILE A 93 -6.35 -11.58 -16.32
C ILE A 93 -5.82 -10.15 -16.53
N GLU A 94 -6.25 -9.21 -15.70
CA GLU A 94 -5.68 -7.86 -15.62
C GLU A 94 -4.96 -7.69 -14.27
N LEU A 95 -3.70 -7.28 -14.30
CA LEU A 95 -2.95 -6.99 -13.07
C LEU A 95 -3.55 -5.75 -12.38
N ILE A 96 -3.67 -5.82 -11.05
CA ILE A 96 -4.23 -4.72 -10.25
C ILE A 96 -3.37 -3.45 -10.41
N SER A 97 -2.05 -3.59 -10.48
CA SER A 97 -1.11 -2.49 -10.74
C SER A 97 -1.43 -1.77 -12.06
N HIS A 98 -1.74 -2.50 -13.13
CA HIS A 98 -2.15 -1.93 -14.41
C HIS A 98 -3.50 -1.21 -14.33
N ASN A 99 -4.45 -1.75 -13.58
CA ASN A 99 -5.75 -1.11 -13.38
C ASN A 99 -5.59 0.24 -12.64
N ILE A 100 -4.79 0.27 -11.56
CA ILE A 100 -4.48 1.49 -10.81
C ILE A 100 -3.76 2.50 -11.71
N ALA A 101 -2.70 2.07 -12.41
CA ALA A 101 -1.91 2.94 -13.28
C ALA A 101 -2.77 3.62 -14.35
N LYS A 102 -3.69 2.87 -14.98
CA LYS A 102 -4.60 3.40 -16.00
C LYS A 102 -5.60 4.42 -15.45
N ARG A 103 -6.17 4.17 -14.26
CA ARG A 103 -7.18 5.05 -13.65
C ARG A 103 -6.58 6.32 -13.08
N LEU A 104 -5.42 6.20 -12.45
CA LEU A 104 -4.79 7.30 -11.72
C LEU A 104 -3.73 8.03 -12.54
N HIS A 105 -3.36 7.51 -13.71
CA HIS A 105 -2.34 8.10 -14.58
C HIS A 105 -0.96 8.26 -13.90
N ILE A 106 -0.59 7.29 -13.05
CA ILE A 106 0.71 7.26 -12.35
C ILE A 106 1.51 6.00 -12.70
N GLN A 107 2.82 6.11 -12.55
CA GLN A 107 3.70 4.95 -12.60
C GLN A 107 3.44 4.04 -11.38
N MET A 108 3.50 2.73 -11.59
CA MET A 108 3.28 1.74 -10.55
C MET A 108 4.46 0.77 -10.49
N ALA A 109 5.00 0.59 -9.28
CA ALA A 109 5.81 -0.55 -8.92
C ALA A 109 4.95 -1.59 -8.19
N VAL A 110 5.48 -2.80 -8.03
CA VAL A 110 4.86 -3.89 -7.27
C VAL A 110 5.82 -4.42 -6.22
N LEU A 111 5.32 -4.83 -5.06
CA LEU A 111 6.09 -5.55 -4.04
C LEU A 111 5.46 -6.91 -3.82
N MET A 112 6.18 -7.95 -4.23
CA MET A 112 5.78 -9.35 -4.10
C MET A 112 6.80 -10.14 -3.29
N GLY A 113 6.31 -11.01 -2.41
CA GLY A 113 7.16 -11.81 -1.54
C GLY A 113 6.36 -12.78 -0.69
N ALA A 114 7.05 -13.76 -0.13
CA ALA A 114 6.51 -14.73 0.82
C ALA A 114 6.46 -14.12 2.24
N ASN A 115 5.76 -13.00 2.37
CA ASN A 115 5.76 -12.19 3.59
C ASN A 115 4.43 -12.40 4.31
N LEU A 116 4.48 -12.90 5.54
CA LEU A 116 3.35 -12.92 6.47
C LEU A 116 3.40 -11.65 7.32
N ALA A 117 2.31 -10.87 7.34
CA ALA A 117 2.28 -9.56 7.98
C ALA A 117 2.72 -9.60 9.46
N ASN A 118 2.27 -10.62 10.21
CA ASN A 118 2.65 -10.80 11.60
C ASN A 118 4.15 -11.11 11.76
N GLU A 119 4.74 -11.92 10.87
CA GLU A 119 6.17 -12.23 10.96
C GLU A 119 7.04 -11.00 10.68
N VAL A 120 6.63 -10.17 9.71
CA VAL A 120 7.29 -8.88 9.43
C VAL A 120 7.14 -7.93 10.63
N ALA A 121 5.97 -7.87 11.25
CA ALA A 121 5.69 -7.04 12.42
C ALA A 121 6.42 -7.53 13.70
N GLU A 122 6.75 -8.82 13.77
CA GLU A 122 7.61 -9.44 14.78
C GLU A 122 9.11 -9.33 14.46
N GLU A 123 9.48 -8.58 13.43
CA GLU A 123 10.86 -8.38 12.96
C GLU A 123 11.59 -9.69 12.59
N LYS A 124 10.84 -10.73 12.21
CA LYS A 124 11.43 -11.97 11.71
C LYS A 124 12.02 -11.74 10.33
N PHE A 125 13.19 -12.33 10.12
CA PHE A 125 13.89 -12.22 8.86
C PHE A 125 13.05 -12.76 7.70
N CYS A 126 12.84 -11.93 6.69
CA CYS A 126 12.25 -12.32 5.41
C CYS A 126 12.74 -11.43 4.25
N GLU A 127 12.44 -11.85 3.03
CA GLU A 127 12.89 -11.21 1.80
C GLU A 127 11.70 -10.92 0.89
N THR A 128 11.78 -9.81 0.17
CA THR A 128 10.77 -9.41 -0.80
C THR A 128 11.39 -8.91 -2.09
N THR A 129 10.62 -8.96 -3.17
CA THR A 129 11.00 -8.41 -4.47
C THR A 129 10.15 -7.18 -4.77
N ILE A 130 10.79 -6.10 -5.23
CA ILE A 130 10.15 -4.94 -5.83
C ILE A 130 10.36 -4.99 -7.34
N GLY A 131 9.26 -5.09 -8.08
CA GLY A 131 9.25 -4.94 -9.53
C GLY A 131 9.02 -3.47 -9.91
N ALA A 132 10.00 -2.85 -10.57
CA ALA A 132 9.93 -1.45 -10.97
C ALA A 132 10.66 -1.22 -12.29
N THR A 133 9.95 -0.73 -13.31
CA THR A 133 10.53 -0.47 -14.64
C THR A 133 11.39 0.81 -14.66
N ASP A 134 11.07 1.81 -13.84
CA ASP A 134 11.95 2.97 -13.59
C ASP A 134 12.92 2.64 -12.43
N ARG A 135 14.20 2.50 -12.76
CA ARG A 135 15.27 2.21 -11.79
C ARG A 135 15.37 3.23 -10.66
N ARG A 136 15.01 4.50 -10.90
CA ARG A 136 15.00 5.54 -9.86
C ARG A 136 13.90 5.26 -8.85
N VAL A 137 12.70 4.91 -9.32
CA VAL A 137 11.57 4.50 -8.47
C VAL A 137 11.94 3.26 -7.66
N GLY A 138 12.50 2.23 -8.31
CA GLY A 138 12.98 1.03 -7.62
C GLY A 138 14.02 1.33 -6.53
N GLY A 139 14.98 2.22 -6.81
CA GLY A 139 15.98 2.65 -5.82
C GLY A 139 15.38 3.39 -4.62
N ILE A 140 14.45 4.32 -4.86
CA ILE A 140 13.74 5.06 -3.79
C ILE A 140 12.95 4.08 -2.92
N LEU A 141 12.20 3.17 -3.54
CA LEU A 141 11.37 2.20 -2.82
C LEU A 141 12.21 1.20 -2.02
N LYS A 142 13.37 0.77 -2.54
CA LYS A 142 14.30 -0.08 -1.78
C LYS A 142 14.75 0.62 -0.49
N ILE A 143 15.15 1.90 -0.58
CA ILE A 143 15.58 2.67 0.60
C ILE A 143 14.41 2.84 1.59
N LEU A 144 13.19 3.07 1.08
CA LEU A 144 12.01 3.29 1.90
C LEU A 144 11.55 2.03 2.66
N ILE A 145 11.68 0.86 2.05
CA ILE A 145 11.08 -0.39 2.54
C ILE A 145 12.09 -1.30 3.25
N GLU A 146 13.37 -1.25 2.87
CA GLU A 146 14.37 -2.17 3.40
C GLU A 146 14.72 -1.90 4.88
N THR A 147 14.75 -2.97 5.66
CA THR A 147 15.20 -2.96 7.06
C THR A 147 16.20 -4.10 7.28
N PRO A 148 16.89 -4.19 8.44
CA PRO A 148 17.81 -5.31 8.72
C PRO A 148 17.17 -6.70 8.64
N TYR A 149 15.86 -6.80 8.90
CA TYR A 149 15.08 -8.04 8.89
C TYR A 149 14.16 -8.17 7.66
N PHE A 150 13.98 -7.11 6.86
CA PHE A 150 13.17 -7.12 5.65
C PHE A 150 14.01 -6.71 4.44
N ARG A 151 14.62 -7.71 3.78
CA ARG A 151 15.52 -7.46 2.65
C ARG A 151 14.75 -7.28 1.35
N VAL A 152 15.18 -6.31 0.55
CA VAL A 152 14.51 -5.95 -0.70
C VAL A 152 15.43 -6.21 -1.89
N VAL A 153 14.96 -7.02 -2.84
CA VAL A 153 15.57 -7.16 -4.16
C VAL A 153 14.76 -6.34 -5.16
N VAL A 154 15.42 -5.52 -5.99
CA VAL A 154 14.75 -4.75 -7.05
C VAL A 154 15.02 -5.42 -8.39
N VAL A 155 13.96 -5.60 -9.18
CA VAL A 155 14.02 -6.15 -10.54
C VAL A 155 13.32 -5.21 -11.53
N ASP A 156 13.75 -5.26 -12.79
CA ASP A 156 13.22 -4.42 -13.87
C ASP A 156 11.88 -4.98 -14.44
N ASP A 157 11.28 -5.98 -13.80
CA ASP A 157 10.01 -6.62 -14.18
C ASP A 157 8.92 -6.33 -13.14
N ALA A 158 7.86 -5.63 -13.57
CA ALA A 158 6.73 -5.24 -12.73
C ALA A 158 5.43 -5.98 -13.08
N ASP A 159 5.47 -6.91 -14.04
CA ASP A 159 4.32 -7.67 -14.52
C ASP A 159 4.15 -8.99 -13.74
N THR A 160 4.19 -8.88 -12.40
CA THR A 160 4.17 -10.03 -11.47
C THR A 160 2.82 -10.26 -10.81
#